data_AF-A0A953LRW1-F1
#
_entry.id   AF-A0A953LRW1-F1
#
_cell.length_a   1.000
_cell.length_b   1.000
_cell.length_c   1.000
_cell.angle_alpha   90.00
_cell.angle_beta   90.00
_cell.angle_gamma   90.00
#
_symmetry.space_group_name_H-M   'P 1'
#
loop_
_entity.id
_entity.type
_entity.pdbx_description
1 polymer ?
#
loop_
_entity_poly.entity_id
_entity_poly.type
_entity_poly.pdbx_seq_one_letter_code
_entity_poly.pdbx_strand_id
1 'polypeptide(L)' 'MPVAVLRKDSAATLVARCLEVTAVAEALLADATLRVGERVSGDAKLLDREQRAAHGLAWLATYVEALRQLTAYA' A
#
# COMPACT_ATOMS: atom_id res chain seq x y z
N MET A 1 -17.18 -4.67 23.39
CA MET A 1 -17.27 -4.62 21.92
C MET A 1 -17.13 -6.04 21.41
N PRO A 2 -18.07 -6.61 20.64
CA PRO A 2 -17.89 -7.97 20.14
C PRO A 2 -16.77 -7.93 19.09
N VAL A 3 -15.64 -8.52 19.47
CA VAL A 3 -14.51 -8.84 18.60
C VAL A 3 -14.96 -9.92 17.62
N ALA A 4 -14.66 -9.69 16.34
CA ALA A 4 -14.69 -10.63 15.22
C ALA A 4 -16.05 -11.31 14.93
N VAL A 5 -16.78 -10.75 13.96
CA VAL A 5 -17.59 -11.59 13.07
C VAL A 5 -16.63 -12.55 12.37
N LEU A 6 -16.72 -13.85 12.68
CA LEU A 6 -16.02 -14.89 11.95
C LEU A 6 -16.33 -14.73 10.45
N ARG A 7 -15.31 -14.41 9.65
CA ARG A 7 -15.42 -14.44 8.20
C ARG A 7 -15.84 -15.86 7.81
N LYS A 8 -17.01 -15.98 7.16
CA LYS A 8 -17.53 -17.24 6.62
C LYS A 8 -16.85 -17.64 5.29
N ASP A 9 -15.94 -16.82 4.79
CA ASP A 9 -15.22 -17.08 3.55
C ASP A 9 -14.24 -18.23 3.75
N SER A 10 -14.21 -19.17 2.80
CA SER A 10 -13.18 -20.21 2.79
C SER A 10 -11.78 -19.60 2.70
N ALA A 11 -10.75 -20.33 3.15
CA ALA A 11 -9.36 -19.87 3.02
C ALA A 11 -9.01 -19.49 1.57
N ALA A 12 -9.48 -20.30 0.60
CA ALA A 12 -9.29 -20.03 -0.83
C ALA A 12 -9.96 -18.72 -1.28
N THR A 13 -11.19 -18.47 -0.83
CA THR A 13 -11.91 -17.21 -1.12
C THR A 13 -11.20 -16.00 -0.51
N LEU A 14 -10.69 -16.14 0.72
CA LEU A 14 -9.94 -15.07 1.37
C LEU A 14 -8.66 -14.74 0.61
N VAL A 15 -7.86 -15.75 0.23
CA VAL A 15 -6.62 -15.56 -0.54
C VAL A 15 -6.89 -14.90 -1.88
N ALA A 16 -7.92 -15.35 -2.62
CA ALA A 16 -8.32 -14.74 -3.89
C ALA A 16 -8.63 -13.23 -3.74
N ARG A 17 -9.41 -12.86 -2.71
CA ARG A 17 -9.70 -11.44 -2.42
C ARG A 17 -8.47 -10.65 -2.02
N CYS A 18 -7.53 -11.25 -1.29
CA CYS A 18 -6.29 -10.58 -0.92
C CYS A 18 -5.40 -10.33 -2.15
N LEU A 19 -5.37 -11.24 -3.12
CA LEU A 19 -4.66 -11.03 -4.40
C LEU A 19 -5.26 -9.86 -5.20
N GLU A 20 -6.60 -9.80 -5.29
CA GLU A 20 -7.30 -8.66 -5.93
C GLU A 20 -6.97 -7.33 -5.25
N VAL A 21 -7.05 -7.28 -3.91
CA VAL A 21 -6.73 -6.07 -3.14
C VAL A 21 -5.26 -5.69 -3.27
N THR A 22 -4.35 -6.67 -3.36
CA THR A 22 -2.93 -6.39 -3.58
C THR A 22 -2.74 -5.65 -4.90
N ALA A 23 -3.31 -6.14 -6.00
CA ALA A 23 -3.22 -5.45 -7.30
C ALA A 23 -3.77 -4.01 -7.27
N VAL A 24 -4.88 -3.78 -6.57
CA VAL A 24 -5.43 -2.42 -6.38
C VAL A 24 -4.48 -1.53 -5.57
N ALA A 25 -3.87 -2.07 -4.51
CA ALA A 25 -2.92 -1.34 -3.68
C ALA A 25 -1.62 -1.01 -4.44
N GLU A 26 -1.19 -1.86 -5.36
CA GLU A 26 -0.06 -1.59 -6.27
C GLU A 26 -0.36 -0.44 -7.22
N ALA A 27 -1.57 -0.40 -7.80
CA ALA A 27 -1.99 0.71 -8.66
C ALA A 27 -2.02 2.04 -7.89
N LEU A 28 -2.57 2.02 -6.67
CA LEU A 28 -2.55 3.19 -5.79
C LEU A 28 -1.13 3.64 -5.45
N LEU A 29 -0.22 2.71 -5.18
CA LEU A 29 1.19 3.03 -4.94
C LEU A 29 1.83 3.68 -6.16
N ALA A 30 1.60 3.16 -7.36
CA ALA A 30 2.13 3.73 -8.59
C ALA A 30 1.67 5.18 -8.79
N ASP A 31 0.37 5.45 -8.61
CA ASP A 31 -0.19 6.80 -8.70
C ASP A 31 0.41 7.72 -7.62
N ALA A 32 0.53 7.24 -6.39
CA ALA A 32 1.12 8.00 -5.30
C ALA A 32 2.61 8.32 -5.56
N THR A 33 3.37 7.37 -6.12
CA THR A 33 4.77 7.58 -6.51
C THR A 33 4.90 8.69 -7.54
N LEU A 34 4.06 8.68 -8.58
CA LEU A 34 4.07 9.75 -9.59
C LEU A 34 3.76 11.12 -8.96
N ARG A 35 2.65 11.20 -8.21
CA ARG A 35 2.17 12.47 -7.62
C ARG A 35 3.10 13.05 -6.56
N VAL A 36 3.73 12.21 -5.74
CA VAL A 36 4.71 12.67 -4.77
C VAL A 36 6.02 13.00 -5.47
N GLY A 37 6.41 12.22 -6.48
CA GLY A 37 7.56 12.48 -7.35
C GLY A 37 7.52 13.88 -7.95
N GLU A 38 6.38 14.29 -8.52
CA GLU A 38 6.16 15.65 -9.04
C GLU A 38 6.41 16.75 -8.02
N ARG A 39 6.14 16.50 -6.72
CA ARG A 39 6.28 17.50 -5.65
C ARG A 39 7.70 17.62 -5.10
N VAL A 40 8.47 16.53 -5.16
CA VAL A 40 9.83 16.45 -4.59
C VAL A 40 10.94 16.55 -5.63
N SER A 41 10.61 16.47 -6.92
CA SER A 41 11.59 16.56 -8.01
C SER A 41 12.12 18.00 -8.17
N GLY A 42 13.45 18.13 -8.30
CA GLY A 42 14.12 19.43 -8.48
C GLY A 42 15.23 19.63 -7.45
N ASP A 43 15.04 20.59 -6.54
CA ASP A 43 15.97 20.90 -5.45
C ASP A 43 15.70 20.02 -4.21
N ALA A 44 16.75 19.61 -3.50
CA ALA A 44 16.69 18.89 -2.22
C ALA A 44 15.79 19.59 -1.18
N LYS A 45 15.67 20.92 -1.20
CA LYS A 45 14.75 21.66 -0.32
C LYS A 45 13.27 21.29 -0.50
N LEU A 46 12.89 20.79 -1.68
CA LEU A 46 11.51 20.35 -1.93
C LEU A 46 11.20 19.05 -1.19
N LEU A 47 12.18 18.15 -1.07
CA LEU A 47 12.03 16.93 -0.28
C LEU A 47 11.78 17.27 1.20
N ASP A 48 12.52 18.23 1.75
CA ASP A 48 12.33 18.71 3.12
C ASP A 48 10.95 19.35 3.31
N ARG A 49 10.51 20.20 2.35
CA ARG A 49 9.18 20.82 2.37
C ARG A 49 8.06 19.77 2.36
N GLU A 50 8.23 18.70 1.61
CA GLU A 50 7.23 17.66 1.37
C GLU A 50 7.45 16.40 2.23
N GLN A 51 8.21 16.48 3.34
CA GLN A 51 8.53 15.32 4.19
C GLN A 51 7.34 14.44 4.54
N ARG A 52 6.17 15.04 4.84
CA ARG A 52 4.95 14.28 5.15
C ARG A 52 4.51 13.41 3.97
N ALA A 53 4.56 13.94 2.75
CA ALA A 53 4.16 13.21 1.55
C ALA A 53 5.19 12.12 1.20
N ALA A 54 6.49 12.45 1.28
CA ALA A 54 7.57 11.48 1.05
C ALA A 54 7.53 10.33 2.07
N HIS A 55 7.37 10.64 3.35
CA HIS A 55 7.29 9.63 4.40
C HIS A 55 6.00 8.80 4.30
N GLY A 56 4.87 9.45 4.01
CA GLY A 56 3.60 8.75 3.77
C GLY A 56 3.70 7.76 2.60
N LEU A 57 4.38 8.15 1.51
CA LEU A 57 4.66 7.26 0.39
C LEU A 57 5.53 6.06 0.82
N ALA A 58 6.58 6.29 1.61
CA ALA A 58 7.44 5.21 2.10
C ALA A 58 6.67 4.18 2.96
N TRP A 59 5.78 4.65 3.84
CA TRP A 59 4.89 3.77 4.61
C TRP A 59 3.92 3.02 3.70
N LEU A 60 3.27 3.70 2.76
CA LEU A 60 2.38 3.05 1.81
C LEU A 60 3.10 1.94 1.04
N ALA A 61 4.30 2.22 0.53
CA ALA A 61 5.13 1.23 -0.16
C ALA A 61 5.43 0.02 0.72
N THR A 62 5.73 0.25 2.00
CA THR A 62 5.98 -0.82 2.99
C THR A 62 4.75 -1.71 3.17
N TYR A 63 3.56 -1.14 3.30
CA TYR A 63 2.33 -1.91 3.47
C TYR A 63 1.93 -2.68 2.21
N VAL A 64 2.13 -2.08 1.03
CA VAL A 64 1.88 -2.77 -0.25
C VAL A 64 2.82 -3.97 -0.39
N GLU A 65 4.09 -3.81 -0.01
CA GLU A 65 5.03 -4.92 0.00
C GLU A 65 4.63 -6.01 0.98
N ALA A 66 4.17 -5.66 2.19
CA ALA A 66 3.65 -6.64 3.14
C ALA A 66 2.45 -7.42 2.57
N LEU A 67 1.56 -6.78 1.81
CA LEU A 67 0.45 -7.45 1.14
C LEU A 67 0.95 -8.44 0.08
N ARG A 68 1.92 -8.06 -0.76
CA ARG A 68 2.54 -8.96 -1.74
C ARG A 68 3.15 -10.19 -1.07
N GLN A 69 3.96 -9.98 -0.03
CA GLN A 69 4.66 -11.07 0.65
C GLN A 69 3.68 -12.02 1.35
N LEU A 70 2.65 -11.48 2.02
CA LEU A 70 1.65 -12.31 2.70
C LEU A 70 0.77 -13.10 1.72
N THR A 71 0.41 -12.51 0.57
CA THR A 71 -0.41 -13.18 -0.44
C THR A 71 0.37 -14.20 -1.26
N ALA A 72 1.67 -13.99 -1.48
CA ALA A 72 2.54 -14.96 -2.14
C ALA A 72 2.87 -16.16 -1.23
N TYR A 73 2.85 -15.97 0.09
CA TYR A 73 3.07 -17.05 1.06
C TYR A 73 1.85 -17.97 1.22
N ALA A 74 0.64 -17.41 1.13
CA ALA A 74 -0.62 -18.08 1.46
C ALA A 74 -1.09 -19.09 0.41
#